data_AF-A0A9X0F9U8-F1
#
_entry.id   AF-A0A9X0F9U8-F1
#
_cell.length_a   1.000
_cell.length_b   1.000
_cell.length_c   1.000
_cell.angle_alpha   90.00
_cell.angle_beta   90.00
_cell.angle_gamma   90.00
#
_symmetry.space_group_name_H-M   'P 1'
#
loop_
_entity.id
_entity.type
_entity.pdbx_description
1 polymer ?
#
loop_
_entity_poly.entity_id
_entity_poly.type
_entity_poly.pdbx_seq_one_letter_code
_entity_poly.pdbx_strand_id
1 'polypeptide(L)' 'MQAFKVGKLVTFVAIIILLVVAILSPYNLFKKIYFIIGVLIIGAISLGTNKFFELIHSKFNKK' A
#
# COMPACT_ATOMS: atom_id res chain seq x y z
N MET A 1 8.61 17.64 3.77
CA MET A 1 9.00 16.24 4.07
C MET A 1 8.10 15.50 5.06
N GLN A 2 7.37 16.16 5.99
CA GLN A 2 6.52 15.44 6.96
C GLN A 2 5.28 14.76 6.34
N ALA A 3 4.58 15.40 5.41
CA ALA A 3 3.35 14.85 4.80
C ALA A 3 3.59 13.49 4.09
N PHE A 4 4.76 13.32 3.49
CA PHE A 4 5.15 12.07 2.82
C PHE A 4 5.35 10.90 3.79
N LYS A 5 5.89 11.20 4.98
CA LYS A 5 6.14 10.21 6.04
C LYS A 5 4.83 9.75 6.68
N VAL A 6 3.88 10.66 6.87
CA VAL A 6 2.53 10.36 7.37
C VAL A 6 1.75 9.54 6.36
N GLY A 7 1.76 9.93 5.07
CA GLY A 7 1.09 9.16 4.01
C GLY A 7 1.56 7.71 3.95
N LYS A 8 2.88 7.48 3.99
CA LYS A 8 3.46 6.13 3.99
C LYS A 8 3.05 5.29 5.20
N LEU A 9 2.93 5.92 6.38
CA LEU A 9 2.51 5.25 7.61
C LEU A 9 1.02 4.87 7.56
N VAL A 10 0.16 5.78 7.08
CA VAL A 10 -1.28 5.52 6.90
C VAL A 10 -1.51 4.35 5.93
N THR A 11 -0.81 4.34 4.79
CA THR A 11 -0.90 3.22 3.84
C THR A 11 -0.45 1.90 4.48
N PHE A 12 0.66 1.93 5.22
CA PHE A 12 1.18 0.73 5.88
C PHE A 12 0.19 0.16 6.91
N VAL A 13 -0.42 1.03 7.72
CA VAL A 13 -1.47 0.66 8.67
C VAL A 13 -2.69 0.07 7.95
N ALA A 14 -3.13 0.67 6.84
CA ALA A 14 -4.24 0.15 6.04
C ALA A 14 -3.95 -1.25 5.48
N ILE A 15 -2.75 -1.49 4.97
CA ILE A 15 -2.33 -2.82 4.45
C ILE A 15 -2.34 -3.86 5.58
N ILE A 16 -1.84 -3.51 6.78
CA ILE A 16 -1.85 -4.43 7.93
C ILE A 16 -3.27 -4.80 8.32
N ILE A 17 -4.18 -3.82 8.42
CA ILE A 17 -5.59 -4.09 8.76
C ILE A 17 -6.23 -5.00 7.72
N LEU A 18 -6.01 -4.74 6.42
CA LEU A 18 -6.52 -5.59 5.33
C LEU A 18 -5.96 -7.02 5.38
N LEU A 19 -4.69 -7.19 5.75
CA LEU A 19 -4.06 -8.50 5.95
C LEU A 19 -4.68 -9.26 7.13
N VAL A 20 -4.91 -8.57 8.25
CA VAL A 20 -5.57 -9.15 9.43
C VAL A 20 -6.99 -9.59 9.09
N VAL A 21 -7.75 -8.76 8.37
CA VAL A 21 -9.09 -9.10 7.85
C VAL A 21 -9.01 -10.30 6.89
N ALA A 22 -8.00 -10.37 6.02
CA ALA A 22 -7.80 -11.49 5.11
C ALA A 22 -7.60 -12.82 5.85
N ILE A 23 -6.87 -12.80 6.97
CA ILE A 23 -6.57 -14.00 7.76
C ILE A 23 -7.77 -14.43 8.59
N LEU A 24 -8.47 -13.48 9.23
CA LEU A 24 -9.64 -13.72 10.09
C LEU A 24 -10.90 -14.09 9.30
N SER A 25 -10.99 -13.69 8.03
CA SER A 25 -12.20 -13.96 7.26
C SER A 25 -12.37 -15.46 6.98
N PRO A 26 -13.58 -16.03 7.16
CA PRO A 26 -13.86 -17.44 6.95
C PRO A 26 -14.06 -17.76 5.46
N TYR A 27 -13.09 -17.38 4.63
CA TYR A 27 -13.11 -17.65 3.20
C TYR A 27 -12.53 -19.04 2.88
N ASN A 28 -13.12 -19.71 1.89
CA ASN A 28 -12.53 -20.91 1.28
C ASN A 28 -11.11 -20.60 0.76
N LEU A 29 -10.23 -21.61 0.77
CA LEU A 29 -8.81 -21.50 0.40
C LEU A 29 -8.57 -20.66 -0.87
N PHE A 30 -9.32 -20.93 -1.94
CA PHE A 30 -9.23 -20.15 -3.19
C PHE A 30 -9.57 -18.68 -3.02
N LYS A 31 -10.67 -18.34 -2.34
CA LYS A 31 -11.08 -16.94 -2.10
C LYS A 31 -10.07 -16.22 -1.20
N LYS A 32 -9.46 -16.93 -0.26
CA LYS A 32 -8.42 -16.39 0.62
C LYS A 32 -7.15 -16.00 -0.17
N ILE A 33 -6.74 -16.85 -1.12
CA ILE A 33 -5.61 -16.58 -2.01
C ILE A 33 -5.89 -15.34 -2.88
N TYR A 34 -7.05 -15.26 -3.52
CA TYR A 34 -7.44 -14.08 -4.32
C TYR A 34 -7.46 -12.80 -3.50
N PHE A 35 -7.94 -12.87 -2.25
CA PHE A 35 -7.98 -11.71 -1.36
C PHE A 35 -6.56 -11.23 -0.99
N ILE A 36 -5.65 -12.16 -0.65
CA ILE A 36 -4.25 -11.83 -0.36
C ILE A 36 -3.55 -11.22 -1.58
N ILE A 37 -3.75 -11.79 -2.78
CA ILE A 37 -3.18 -11.25 -4.02
C ILE A 37 -3.70 -9.82 -4.28
N GLY A 38 -4.99 -9.57 -4.06
CA GLY A 38 -5.57 -8.23 -4.18
C GLY A 38 -4.92 -7.22 -3.22
N VAL A 39 -4.76 -7.59 -1.94
CA VAL A 39 -4.09 -6.74 -0.94
C VAL A 39 -2.63 -6.48 -1.31
N LEU A 40 -1.91 -7.48 -1.83
CA LEU A 40 -0.53 -7.33 -2.28
C LEU A 40 -0.39 -6.38 -3.48
N ILE A 41 -1.30 -6.48 -4.46
CA ILE A 41 -1.31 -5.57 -5.63
C ILE A 41 -1.54 -4.12 -5.19
N ILE A 42 -2.52 -3.89 -4.30
CA ILE A 42 -2.79 -2.55 -3.75
C ILE A 42 -1.58 -2.02 -2.97
N GLY A 43 -0.94 -2.87 -2.16
CA GLY A 43 0.27 -2.52 -1.43
C GLY A 43 1.44 -2.14 -2.35
N ALA A 44 1.66 -2.92 -3.42
CA ALA A 44 2.71 -2.67 -4.40
C ALA A 44 2.47 -1.36 -5.17
N ILE A 45 1.24 -1.10 -5.61
CA ILE A 45 0.86 0.15 -6.27
C ILE A 45 1.11 1.33 -5.33
N SER A 46 0.64 1.26 -4.09
CA SER A 46 0.77 2.39 -3.17
C SER A 46 2.22 2.68 -2.77
N LEU A 47 3.05 1.66 -2.60
CA LEU A 47 4.50 1.82 -2.39
C LEU A 47 5.21 2.38 -3.64
N GLY A 48 4.82 1.93 -4.83
CA GLY A 48 5.35 2.39 -6.10
C GLY A 48 5.01 3.86 -6.38
N THR A 49 3.76 4.27 -6.11
CA THR A 49 3.29 5.65 -6.28
C THR A 49 4.10 6.62 -5.42
N ASN A 50 4.45 6.26 -4.18
CA ASN A 50 5.30 7.11 -3.33
C ASN A 50 6.69 7.34 -3.94
N LYS A 51 7.34 6.29 -4.47
CA LYS A 51 8.63 6.42 -5.17
C LYS A 51 8.52 7.27 -6.43
N PHE A 52 7.43 7.11 -7.18
CA PHE A 52 7.18 7.87 -8.40
C PHE A 52 6.94 9.34 -8.12
N PHE A 53 6.17 9.63 -7.07
CA PHE A 53 5.86 10.99 -6.66
C PHE A 53 7.09 11.70 -6.07
N GLU A 54 7.97 10.98 -5.36
CA GLU A 54 9.27 11.51 -4.92
C GLU A 54 10.19 11.84 -6.11
N LEU A 55 10.18 11.01 -7.15
CA LEU A 55 10.89 11.25 -8.42
C LEU A 55 10.37 12.48 -9.17
N ILE A 56 9.04 12.62 -9.29
CA ILE A 56 8.40 13.77 -9.96
C ILE A 56 8.63 15.04 -9.15
N HIS A 57 8.45 15.00 -7.83
CA HIS A 57 8.65 16.14 -6.95
C HIS A 57 10.14 16.57 -6.94
N SER A 58 11.08 15.63 -7.02
CA SER A 58 12.51 15.95 -7.16
C SER A 58 12.84 16.60 -8.52
N LYS A 59 12.20 16.17 -9.61
CA LYS A 59 12.32 16.86 -10.91
C LYS A 59 11.73 18.27 -10.89
N PHE A 60 10.60 18.47 -10.22
CA PHE A 60 9.91 19.77 -10.20
C PHE A 60 10.51 20.76 -9.19
N ASN A 61 11.20 20.28 -8.15
CA ASN A 61 11.79 21.14 -7.12
C ASN A 61 13.26 21.52 -7.40
N LYS A 62 13.76 21.27 -8.62
CA LYS A 62 14.92 21.98 -9.15
C LYS A 62 14.49 23.39 -9.55
N LYS A 63 14.51 24.30 -8.58
CA LYS A 63 14.54 25.74 -8.82
C LYS A 63 15.95 26.25 -8.53
#